data_AF-A0A7X9XA05-F1
#
_entry.id   AF-A0A7X9XA05-F1
#
_cell.length_a   1.000
_cell.length_b   1.000
_cell.length_c   1.000
_cell.angle_alpha   90.00
_cell.angle_beta   90.00
_cell.angle_gamma   90.00
#
_symmetry.space_group_name_H-M   'P 1'
#
loop_
_entity.id
_entity.type
_entity.pdbx_description
1 polymer ?
#
loop_
_entity_poly.entity_id
_entity_poly.type
_entity_poly.pdbx_seq_one_letter_code
_entity_poly.pdbx_strand_id
1 'polypeptide(L)'
;MSSNQVAIANNEKQLKLSFRWYKPGIYTYLFFSIIWNCFVILWVSALSRDFNGDVFDIASLLFPIGHVSVGISTFYYCLCNIFNRTIVKVDNKKLTVRHRPFPWLGQYTLDASEIEQLYIRKKTNSVEQDYVTQYPLMLKKKNGPSIELLSEKVVGNKFNAKNIERLIEERLNIQDYAMPGELDAENKPKKDELKRDRNKKINPTAVSLSDLKDEFVFNYDLSSWVVNSTIQYDWVSGNTDKLLRVVSDGGGNKLLYLQKQMSIITPWIESRVENFNYPTFDKSIVSRIPDTLEYDDEVYRLAKKAEGKLFRKDQKVGDNVSQSFYLNAEKNKSVRIVWLSDENYSIYLGDKKEERHFDNILHV
;
A
#
# COMPACT_ATOMS: atom_id res chain seq x y z
N MET A 1 -3.90 14.49 29.47
CA MET A 1 -3.66 13.25 28.68
C MET A 1 -2.16 13.03 28.57
N SER A 2 -1.62 12.01 29.23
CA SER A 2 -0.19 11.66 29.10
C SER A 2 0.04 11.18 27.67
N SER A 3 0.93 11.84 26.92
CA SER A 3 1.40 11.30 25.65
C SER A 3 2.16 10.01 25.95
N ASN A 4 1.63 8.88 25.51
CA ASN A 4 2.41 7.65 25.53
C ASN A 4 3.63 7.88 24.66
N GLN A 5 4.79 8.00 25.29
CA GLN A 5 6.06 8.20 24.60
C GLN A 5 6.33 6.97 23.72
N VAL A 6 6.42 7.20 22.41
CA VAL A 6 6.77 6.18 21.43
C VAL A 6 8.29 6.14 21.35
N ALA A 7 8.90 5.03 21.76
CA ALA A 7 10.31 4.81 21.52
C ALA A 7 10.48 4.21 20.11
N ILE A 8 11.17 4.93 19.24
CA ILE A 8 11.44 4.55 17.86
C ILE A 8 12.90 4.13 17.76
N ALA A 9 13.14 2.91 17.30
CA ALA A 9 14.46 2.44 16.91
C ALA A 9 14.37 1.96 15.46
N ASN A 10 15.01 2.70 14.54
CA ASN A 10 15.05 2.38 13.13
C ASN A 10 16.48 2.03 12.73
N ASN A 11 16.67 0.85 12.15
CA ASN A 11 17.93 0.46 11.53
C ASN A 11 17.66 -0.08 10.12
N GLU A 12 18.73 -0.30 9.34
CA GLU A 12 18.63 -0.76 7.94
C GLU A 12 17.74 -2.01 7.78
N LYS A 13 17.68 -2.90 8.76
CA LYS A 13 17.00 -4.20 8.67
C LYS A 13 15.62 -4.23 9.35
N GLN A 14 15.35 -3.33 10.27
CA GLN A 14 14.15 -3.38 11.11
C GLN A 14 13.79 -2.00 11.68
N LEU A 15 12.51 -1.68 11.59
CA LEU A 15 11.87 -0.65 12.40
C LEU A 15 11.24 -1.30 13.63
N LYS A 16 11.52 -0.73 14.81
CA LYS A 16 10.94 -1.14 16.09
C LYS A 16 10.29 0.05 16.77
N LEU A 17 8.98 -0.05 16.99
CA LEU A 17 8.20 0.91 17.76
C LEU A 17 7.82 0.27 19.10
N SER A 18 8.03 0.98 20.20
CA SER A 18 7.71 0.50 21.55
C SER A 18 6.82 1.50 22.28
N PHE A 19 5.68 1.01 22.77
CA PHE A 19 4.66 1.78 23.47
C PHE A 19 4.49 1.25 24.89
N ARG A 20 4.54 2.13 25.90
CA ARG A 20 4.24 1.77 27.28
C ARG A 20 2.74 1.85 27.53
N TRP A 21 2.20 0.93 28.32
CA TRP A 21 0.78 0.97 28.71
C TRP A 21 0.51 1.82 29.95
N TYR A 22 1.59 2.22 30.62
CA TYR A 22 1.57 2.89 31.90
C TYR A 22 0.67 4.14 31.91
N LYS A 23 -0.23 4.18 32.90
CA LYS A 23 -1.07 5.34 33.22
C LYS A 23 -0.91 5.66 34.70
N PRO A 24 -0.71 6.94 35.11
CA PRO A 24 -0.50 7.28 36.51
C PRO A 24 -1.59 6.77 37.47
N GLY A 25 -2.86 6.81 37.04
CA GLY A 25 -3.99 6.35 37.85
C GLY A 25 -4.02 4.84 38.14
N ILE A 26 -3.17 4.03 37.49
CA ILE A 26 -3.18 2.57 37.67
C ILE A 26 -2.77 2.16 39.09
N TYR A 27 -1.98 2.96 39.80
CA TYR A 27 -1.57 2.64 41.17
C TYR A 27 -2.74 2.69 42.15
N THR A 28 -3.67 3.62 41.96
CA THR A 28 -4.90 3.68 42.75
C THR A 28 -5.75 2.42 42.54
N TYR A 29 -5.90 1.99 41.28
CA TYR A 29 -6.60 0.74 40.95
C TYR A 29 -5.88 -0.50 41.52
N LEU A 30 -4.54 -0.53 41.49
CA LEU A 30 -3.76 -1.61 42.06
C LEU A 30 -3.97 -1.70 43.58
N PHE A 31 -3.90 -0.58 44.29
CA PHE A 31 -4.15 -0.52 45.74
C PHE A 31 -5.56 -1.02 46.09
N PHE A 32 -6.58 -0.53 45.38
CA PHE A 32 -7.95 -0.99 45.55
C PHE A 32 -8.09 -2.49 45.28
N SER A 33 -7.47 -2.98 44.21
CA SER A 33 -7.51 -4.40 43.85
C SER A 33 -6.86 -5.27 44.92
N ILE A 34 -5.77 -4.83 45.55
CA ILE A 34 -5.15 -5.57 46.65
C ILE A 34 -6.10 -5.65 47.85
N ILE A 35 -6.69 -4.53 48.27
CA ILE A 35 -7.66 -4.50 49.39
C ILE A 35 -8.86 -5.40 49.10
N TRP A 36 -9.41 -5.32 47.88
CA TRP A 36 -10.54 -6.13 47.44
C TRP A 36 -10.23 -7.63 47.52
N ASN A 37 -9.08 -8.06 47.00
CA ASN A 37 -8.69 -9.47 47.07
C ASN A 37 -8.49 -9.94 48.53
N CYS A 38 -7.91 -9.12 49.40
CA CYS A 38 -7.78 -9.43 50.83
C CYS A 38 -9.16 -9.59 51.49
N PHE A 39 -10.09 -8.68 51.21
CA PHE A 39 -11.46 -8.74 51.73
C PHE A 39 -12.16 -10.03 51.31
N VAL A 40 -12.08 -10.40 50.02
CA VAL A 40 -12.71 -11.64 49.51
C VAL A 40 -12.09 -12.89 50.15
N ILE A 41 -10.78 -12.93 50.36
CA ILE A 41 -10.11 -14.05 51.06
C ILE A 41 -10.62 -14.17 52.50
N LEU A 42 -10.69 -13.06 53.23
CA LEU A 42 -11.19 -13.05 54.61
C LEU A 42 -12.65 -13.49 54.67
N TRP A 43 -13.47 -13.05 53.72
CA TRP A 43 -14.87 -13.40 53.65
C TRP A 43 -15.10 -14.89 53.37
N VAL A 44 -14.42 -15.45 52.37
CA VAL A 44 -14.48 -16.90 52.07
C VAL A 44 -13.95 -17.72 53.26
N SER A 45 -12.90 -17.23 53.93
CA SER A 45 -12.33 -17.90 55.13
C SER A 45 -13.30 -17.86 56.32
N ALA A 46 -14.12 -16.82 56.46
CA ALA A 46 -15.15 -16.76 57.48
C ALA A 46 -16.31 -17.71 57.17
N LEU A 47 -16.82 -17.66 55.93
CA LEU A 47 -17.93 -18.53 55.48
C LEU A 47 -17.60 -20.03 55.56
N SER A 48 -16.35 -20.41 55.30
CA SER A 48 -15.93 -21.82 55.37
C SER A 48 -15.84 -22.39 56.79
N ARG A 49 -15.79 -21.55 57.83
CA ARG A 49 -15.76 -22.00 59.24
C ARG A 49 -17.13 -22.40 59.76
N ASP A 50 -18.18 -21.77 59.26
CA ASP A 50 -19.57 -21.96 59.70
C ASP A 50 -20.39 -22.80 58.70
N PHE A 51 -19.72 -23.52 57.80
CA PHE A 51 -20.37 -24.29 56.73
C PHE A 51 -21.08 -25.54 57.30
N ASN A 52 -22.40 -25.54 57.25
CA ASN A 52 -23.24 -26.66 57.72
C ASN A 52 -23.83 -27.49 56.57
N GLY A 53 -23.56 -27.11 55.31
CA GLY A 53 -23.94 -27.87 54.12
C GLY A 53 -25.37 -27.64 53.64
N ASP A 54 -26.06 -26.62 54.16
CA ASP A 54 -27.38 -26.23 53.66
C ASP A 54 -27.29 -25.55 52.27
N VAL A 55 -28.39 -25.52 51.54
CA VAL A 55 -28.50 -24.88 50.21
C VAL A 55 -28.08 -23.41 50.26
N PHE A 56 -28.38 -22.71 51.35
CA PHE A 56 -27.92 -21.34 51.59
C PHE A 56 -26.40 -21.23 51.75
N ASP A 57 -25.75 -22.20 52.38
CA ASP A 57 -24.29 -22.22 52.55
C ASP A 57 -23.59 -22.44 51.21
N ILE A 58 -24.13 -23.34 50.38
CA ILE A 58 -23.61 -23.62 49.03
C ILE A 58 -23.75 -22.37 48.14
N ALA A 59 -24.91 -21.72 48.15
CA ALA A 59 -25.13 -20.47 47.40
C ALA A 59 -24.19 -19.35 47.86
N SER A 60 -23.99 -19.23 49.18
CA SER A 60 -23.09 -18.24 49.79
C SER A 60 -21.61 -18.50 49.48
N LEU A 61 -21.22 -19.74 49.19
CA LEU A 61 -19.87 -20.09 48.76
C LEU A 61 -19.63 -19.87 47.25
N LEU A 62 -20.66 -20.03 46.42
CA LEU A 62 -20.57 -19.84 44.98
C LEU A 62 -20.53 -18.35 44.59
N PHE A 63 -21.26 -17.49 45.29
CA PHE A 63 -21.32 -16.06 45.01
C PHE A 63 -19.94 -15.34 45.07
N PRO A 64 -19.04 -15.63 46.03
CA PRO A 64 -17.67 -15.11 46.06
C PRO A 64 -16.82 -15.46 44.84
N ILE A 65 -17.09 -16.56 44.11
CA ILE A 65 -16.25 -17.00 42.97
C ILE A 65 -16.21 -15.93 41.88
N GLY A 66 -17.35 -15.28 41.60
CA GLY A 66 -17.40 -14.15 40.67
C GLY A 66 -16.55 -12.97 41.14
N HIS A 67 -16.60 -12.66 42.45
CA HIS A 67 -15.85 -11.56 43.06
C HIS A 67 -14.34 -11.81 43.07
N VAL A 68 -13.92 -13.06 43.32
CA VAL A 68 -12.52 -13.52 43.16
C VAL A 68 -12.08 -13.33 41.72
N SER A 69 -12.88 -13.77 40.75
CA SER A 69 -12.55 -13.67 39.33
C SER A 69 -12.34 -12.22 38.89
N VAL A 70 -13.20 -11.30 39.34
CA VAL A 70 -13.06 -9.86 39.09
C VAL A 70 -11.81 -9.29 39.79
N GLY A 71 -11.57 -9.70 41.04
CA GLY A 71 -10.40 -9.27 41.82
C GLY A 71 -9.07 -9.65 41.17
N ILE A 72 -8.93 -10.92 40.79
CA ILE A 72 -7.75 -11.45 40.09
C ILE A 72 -7.59 -10.79 38.71
N SER A 73 -8.68 -10.67 37.95
CA SER A 73 -8.63 -10.05 36.61
C SER A 73 -8.20 -8.58 36.68
N THR A 74 -8.71 -7.84 37.67
CA THR A 74 -8.35 -6.44 37.90
C THR A 74 -6.89 -6.31 38.32
N PHE A 75 -6.42 -7.18 39.21
CA PHE A 75 -5.02 -7.21 39.64
C PHE A 75 -4.09 -7.49 38.46
N TYR A 76 -4.41 -8.52 37.66
CA TYR A 76 -3.69 -8.87 36.44
C TYR A 76 -3.67 -7.72 35.42
N TYR A 77 -4.81 -7.06 35.22
CA TYR A 77 -4.91 -5.87 34.37
C TYR A 77 -3.99 -4.74 34.85
N CYS A 78 -3.91 -4.50 36.17
CA CYS A 78 -3.01 -3.50 36.74
C CYS A 78 -1.54 -3.83 36.46
N LEU A 79 -1.13 -5.09 36.70
CA LEU A 79 0.23 -5.55 36.38
C LEU A 79 0.57 -5.38 34.90
N CYS A 80 -0.37 -5.75 34.01
CA CYS A 80 -0.19 -5.55 32.57
C CYS A 80 -0.01 -4.07 32.23
N ASN A 81 -0.81 -3.16 32.77
CA ASN A 81 -0.66 -1.73 32.47
C ASN A 81 0.66 -1.15 33.00
N ILE A 82 1.16 -1.63 34.14
CA ILE A 82 2.42 -1.16 34.73
C ILE A 82 3.62 -1.65 33.94
N PHE A 83 3.65 -2.94 33.61
CA PHE A 83 4.85 -3.59 33.05
C PHE A 83 4.81 -3.78 31.54
N ASN A 84 3.63 -3.94 30.93
CA ASN A 84 3.57 -4.28 29.52
C ASN A 84 3.96 -3.12 28.60
N ARG A 85 4.55 -3.55 27.49
CA ARG A 85 4.80 -2.73 26.32
C ARG A 85 4.23 -3.43 25.09
N THR A 86 3.62 -2.64 24.21
CA THR A 86 3.35 -3.07 22.84
C THR A 86 4.62 -2.81 22.03
N ILE A 87 5.12 -3.85 21.37
CA ILE A 87 6.27 -3.76 20.48
C ILE A 87 5.80 -4.10 19.07
N VAL A 88 5.89 -3.13 18.18
CA VAL A 88 5.68 -3.31 16.74
C VAL A 88 7.05 -3.45 16.09
N LYS A 89 7.28 -4.57 15.42
CA LYS A 89 8.49 -4.81 14.63
C LYS A 89 8.09 -4.93 13.17
N VAL A 90 8.79 -4.20 12.32
CA VAL A 90 8.57 -4.18 10.88
C VAL A 90 9.90 -4.43 10.21
N ASP A 91 9.96 -5.48 9.40
CA ASP A 91 11.06 -5.78 8.50
C ASP A 91 10.55 -5.96 7.07
N ASN A 92 11.43 -6.20 6.10
CA ASN A 92 11.08 -6.33 4.68
C ASN A 92 10.10 -7.49 4.39
N LYS A 93 9.92 -8.43 5.32
CA LYS A 93 9.13 -9.64 5.13
C LYS A 93 7.91 -9.70 6.03
N LYS A 94 7.97 -9.13 7.23
CA LYS A 94 6.97 -9.33 8.29
C LYS A 94 6.70 -8.07 9.09
N LEU A 95 5.44 -7.93 9.49
CA LEU A 95 4.98 -7.03 10.54
C LEU A 95 4.57 -7.87 11.74
N THR A 96 5.08 -7.55 12.93
CA THR A 96 4.76 -8.29 14.17
C THR A 96 4.37 -7.33 15.28
N VAL A 97 3.26 -7.63 15.96
CA VAL A 97 2.80 -6.92 17.16
C VAL A 97 2.82 -7.89 18.34
N ARG A 98 3.53 -7.51 19.42
CA ARG A 98 3.64 -8.32 20.64
C ARG A 98 3.44 -7.47 21.90
N HIS A 99 2.84 -8.08 22.92
CA HIS A 99 2.70 -7.51 24.26
C HIS A 99 3.60 -8.29 25.21
N ARG A 100 4.45 -7.58 25.96
CA ARG A 100 5.43 -8.17 26.89
C ARG A 100 5.66 -7.28 28.10
N PRO A 101 5.99 -7.81 29.29
CA PRO A 101 6.35 -9.22 29.52
C PRO A 101 5.15 -10.18 29.69
N PHE A 102 4.00 -9.70 30.16
CA PHE A 102 2.84 -10.55 30.41
C PHE A 102 2.01 -10.81 29.15
N PRO A 103 1.40 -12.00 29.01
CA PRO A 103 0.58 -12.31 27.86
C PRO A 103 -0.69 -11.45 27.83
N TRP A 104 -0.99 -10.90 26.66
CA TRP A 104 -2.24 -10.20 26.41
C TRP A 104 -2.73 -10.52 25.00
N LEU A 105 -4.04 -10.48 24.80
CA LEU A 105 -4.68 -10.72 23.51
C LEU A 105 -4.27 -9.67 22.47
N GLY A 106 -4.42 -9.99 21.18
CA GLY A 106 -4.09 -9.05 20.09
C GLY A 106 -2.64 -9.10 19.60
N GLN A 107 -1.92 -10.18 19.89
CA GLN A 107 -0.62 -10.45 19.27
C GLN A 107 -0.79 -11.14 17.92
N TYR A 108 -0.07 -10.70 16.90
CA TYR A 108 -0.07 -11.35 15.59
C TYR A 108 1.20 -11.03 14.80
N THR A 109 1.45 -11.86 13.80
CA THR A 109 2.51 -11.69 12.81
C THR A 109 1.86 -11.82 11.43
N LEU A 110 2.10 -10.85 10.57
CA LEU A 110 1.62 -10.82 9.19
C LEU A 110 2.81 -10.74 8.26
N ASP A 111 2.71 -11.43 7.13
CA ASP A 111 3.67 -11.24 6.05
C ASP A 111 3.40 -9.90 5.36
N ALA A 112 4.46 -9.13 5.12
CA ALA A 112 4.39 -7.81 4.47
C ALA A 112 3.69 -7.88 3.10
N SER A 113 3.80 -9.02 2.41
CA SER A 113 3.13 -9.27 1.14
C SER A 113 1.60 -9.35 1.24
N GLU A 114 1.04 -9.61 2.41
CA GLU A 114 -0.42 -9.65 2.64
C GLU A 114 -1.01 -8.28 2.97
N ILE A 115 -0.15 -7.31 3.31
CA ILE A 115 -0.55 -5.96 3.68
C ILE A 115 -0.79 -5.17 2.39
N GLU A 116 -1.98 -4.58 2.29
CA GLU A 116 -2.34 -3.70 1.19
C GLU A 116 -2.02 -2.25 1.54
N GLN A 117 -2.46 -1.80 2.72
CA GLN A 117 -2.29 -0.43 3.18
C GLN A 117 -2.45 -0.34 4.71
N LEU A 118 -1.90 0.70 5.31
CA LEU A 118 -2.24 1.13 6.67
C LEU A 118 -3.02 2.45 6.60
N TYR A 119 -3.97 2.64 7.51
CA TYR A 119 -4.74 3.88 7.52
C TYR A 119 -5.28 4.18 8.91
N ILE A 120 -5.55 5.45 9.20
CA ILE A 120 -6.11 5.85 10.49
C ILE A 120 -7.60 6.03 10.33
N ARG A 121 -8.39 5.39 11.19
CA ARG A 121 -9.84 5.62 11.22
C ARG A 121 -10.18 6.64 12.31
N LYS A 122 -11.05 7.61 12.00
CA LYS A 122 -11.65 8.47 13.02
C LYS A 122 -12.84 7.75 13.66
N LYS A 123 -12.75 7.42 14.95
CA LYS A 123 -13.90 6.94 15.73
C LYS A 123 -14.35 8.08 16.66
N THR A 124 -15.59 8.53 16.53
CA THR A 124 -16.19 9.51 17.44
C THR A 124 -17.21 8.78 18.29
N ASN A 125 -16.97 8.71 19.60
CA ASN A 125 -17.97 8.20 20.53
C ASN A 125 -18.58 9.40 21.27
N SER A 126 -19.90 9.51 21.23
CA SER A 126 -20.66 10.45 22.05
C SER A 126 -20.80 9.87 23.45
N VAL A 127 -20.26 10.54 24.45
CA VAL A 127 -20.47 10.20 25.87
C VAL A 127 -21.04 11.46 26.52
N GLU A 128 -22.32 11.40 26.94
CA GLU A 128 -23.00 12.42 27.77
C GLU A 128 -22.39 13.83 27.70
N GLN A 129 -22.73 14.57 26.63
CA GLN A 129 -22.35 15.97 26.33
C GLN A 129 -20.91 16.22 25.81
N ASP A 130 -20.02 15.23 25.81
CA ASP A 130 -18.67 15.33 25.25
C ASP A 130 -18.40 14.34 24.10
N TYR A 131 -17.53 14.74 23.16
CA TYR A 131 -17.08 13.90 22.04
C TYR A 131 -15.65 13.43 22.27
N VAL A 132 -15.47 12.13 22.51
CA VAL A 132 -14.13 11.54 22.54
C VAL A 132 -13.78 11.04 21.14
N THR A 133 -12.82 11.72 20.49
CA THR A 133 -12.29 11.30 19.19
C THR A 133 -11.09 10.39 19.37
N GLN A 134 -11.12 9.23 18.73
CA GLN A 134 -10.10 8.19 18.78
C GLN A 134 -9.50 7.94 17.40
N TYR A 135 -8.21 7.57 17.37
CA TYR A 135 -7.41 7.39 16.16
C TYR A 135 -6.71 6.02 16.15
N PRO A 136 -7.45 4.90 16.10
CA PRO A 136 -6.84 3.58 15.90
C PRO A 136 -6.15 3.50 14.54
N LEU A 137 -5.00 2.83 14.51
CA LEU A 137 -4.29 2.48 13.29
C LEU A 137 -4.87 1.16 12.76
N MET A 138 -5.43 1.20 11.56
CA MET A 138 -6.01 0.07 10.87
C MET A 138 -5.02 -0.48 9.84
N LEU A 139 -5.09 -1.79 9.60
CA LEU A 139 -4.37 -2.47 8.54
C LEU A 139 -5.37 -3.09 7.58
N LYS A 140 -5.27 -2.73 6.29
CA LYS A 140 -6.01 -3.36 5.21
C LYS A 140 -5.18 -4.53 4.66
N LYS A 141 -5.76 -5.73 4.68
CA LYS A 141 -5.20 -6.90 4.00
C LYS A 141 -5.60 -6.90 2.53
N LYS A 142 -4.70 -7.37 1.64
CA LYS A 142 -5.01 -7.54 0.21
C LYS A 142 -6.22 -8.42 -0.02
N ASN A 143 -6.29 -9.51 0.75
CA ASN A 143 -7.39 -10.46 0.72
C ASN A 143 -8.00 -10.52 2.13
N GLY A 144 -9.10 -9.80 2.35
CA GLY A 144 -9.88 -9.90 3.59
C GLY A 144 -10.28 -8.56 4.22
N PRO A 145 -10.86 -8.62 5.43
CA PRO A 145 -11.29 -7.43 6.16
C PRO A 145 -10.08 -6.65 6.69
N SER A 146 -10.28 -5.36 6.91
CA SER A 146 -9.34 -4.54 7.68
C SER A 146 -9.35 -4.97 9.14
N ILE A 147 -8.18 -4.99 9.77
CA ILE A 147 -8.02 -5.28 11.20
C ILE A 147 -7.47 -4.07 11.93
N GLU A 148 -7.77 -3.94 13.22
CA GLU A 148 -7.16 -2.92 14.06
C GLU A 148 -5.71 -3.34 14.38
N LEU A 149 -4.74 -2.58 13.87
CA LEU A 149 -3.33 -2.85 14.09
C LEU A 149 -2.92 -2.42 15.50
N LEU A 150 -3.17 -1.15 15.80
CA LEU A 150 -2.90 -0.53 17.10
C LEU A 150 -4.13 0.23 17.56
N SER A 151 -4.56 -0.08 18.78
CA SER A 151 -5.69 0.60 19.39
C SER A 151 -5.36 2.05 19.74
N GLU A 152 -6.40 2.85 19.91
CA GLU A 152 -6.33 4.25 20.30
C GLU A 152 -5.52 4.45 21.60
N LYS A 153 -5.60 3.49 22.52
CA LYS A 153 -4.86 3.54 23.80
C LYS A 153 -3.36 3.48 23.60
N VAL A 154 -2.90 2.84 22.53
CA VAL A 154 -1.48 2.67 22.19
C VAL A 154 -0.99 3.86 21.39
N VAL A 155 -1.75 4.27 20.38
CA VAL A 155 -1.37 5.31 19.41
C VAL A 155 -1.45 6.73 20.02
N GLY A 156 -2.44 6.98 20.88
CA GLY A 156 -2.64 8.27 21.52
C GLY A 156 -3.38 9.27 20.61
N ASN A 157 -2.66 10.24 20.04
CA ASN A 157 -3.25 11.37 19.30
C ASN A 157 -3.10 11.23 17.77
N LYS A 158 -3.79 12.10 17.02
CA LYS A 158 -3.77 12.15 15.55
C LYS A 158 -2.35 12.23 14.97
N PHE A 159 -1.50 13.07 15.55
CA PHE A 159 -0.14 13.28 15.05
C PHE A 159 0.72 12.03 15.18
N ASN A 160 0.70 11.40 16.36
CA ASN A 160 1.41 10.14 16.60
C ASN A 160 0.90 9.03 15.68
N ALA A 161 -0.42 8.94 15.49
CA ALA A 161 -1.04 7.99 14.57
C ALA A 161 -0.46 8.11 13.16
N LYS A 162 -0.47 9.34 12.60
CA LYS A 162 0.04 9.60 11.24
C LYS A 162 1.54 9.34 11.12
N ASN A 163 2.30 9.70 12.15
CA ASN A 163 3.73 9.43 12.12
C ASN A 163 4.04 7.93 12.15
N ILE A 164 3.27 7.14 12.91
CA ILE A 164 3.43 5.68 12.96
C ILE A 164 3.03 5.04 11.64
N GLU A 165 1.88 5.41 11.08
CA GLU A 165 1.42 4.98 9.75
C GLU A 165 2.53 5.19 8.71
N ARG A 166 2.99 6.44 8.55
CA ARG A 166 4.04 6.82 7.61
C ARG A 166 5.33 6.01 7.82
N LEU A 167 5.81 5.85 9.06
CA LEU A 167 7.04 5.10 9.34
C LEU A 167 6.91 3.62 8.95
N ILE A 168 5.76 3.01 9.17
CA ILE A 168 5.53 1.61 8.80
C ILE A 168 5.41 1.48 7.28
N GLU A 169 4.69 2.38 6.62
CA GLU A 169 4.50 2.36 5.18
C GLU A 169 5.81 2.59 4.42
N GLU A 170 6.60 3.59 4.82
CA GLU A 170 7.95 3.83 4.28
C GLU A 170 8.83 2.58 4.43
N ARG A 171 8.76 1.90 5.60
CA ARG A 171 9.57 0.70 5.85
C ARG A 171 9.16 -0.49 4.99
N LEU A 172 7.88 -0.59 4.66
CA LEU A 172 7.30 -1.68 3.88
C LEU A 172 7.16 -1.37 2.39
N ASN A 173 7.52 -0.15 1.96
CA ASN A 173 7.28 0.37 0.62
C ASN A 173 5.81 0.22 0.20
N ILE A 174 4.91 0.58 1.11
CA ILE A 174 3.46 0.60 0.86
C ILE A 174 3.10 1.98 0.31
N GLN A 175 2.30 2.00 -0.75
CA GLN A 175 1.77 3.24 -1.30
C GLN A 175 0.51 3.66 -0.53
N ASP A 176 0.50 4.91 -0.10
CA ASP A 176 -0.61 5.52 0.61
C ASP A 176 -1.65 6.10 -0.36
N TYR A 177 -2.94 5.79 -0.16
CA TYR A 177 -4.06 6.28 -0.95
C TYR A 177 -5.33 6.44 -0.11
N ALA A 178 -6.32 7.15 -0.63
CA ALA A 178 -7.57 7.39 0.07
C ALA A 178 -8.34 6.09 0.36
N MET A 179 -8.58 5.81 1.65
CA MET A 179 -9.39 4.68 2.09
C MET A 179 -10.77 5.10 2.62
N PRO A 180 -11.85 4.33 2.37
CA PRO A 180 -13.15 4.61 2.96
C PRO A 180 -13.11 4.63 4.50
N GLY A 181 -13.52 5.76 5.09
CA GLY A 181 -13.54 5.96 6.54
C GLY A 181 -12.18 6.32 7.17
N GLU A 182 -11.17 6.53 6.34
CA GLU A 182 -9.89 7.06 6.77
C GLU A 182 -9.97 8.54 7.14
N LEU A 183 -9.09 8.95 8.06
CA LEU A 183 -8.90 10.32 8.47
C LEU A 183 -8.17 11.13 7.38
N ASP A 184 -8.81 12.21 6.93
CA ASP A 184 -8.29 13.12 5.90
C ASP A 184 -8.14 12.44 4.51
N ALA A 185 -8.94 11.40 4.23
CA ALA A 185 -8.92 10.63 2.99
C ALA A 185 -9.12 11.52 1.75
N GLU A 186 -9.88 12.61 1.87
CA GLU A 186 -10.14 13.58 0.82
C GLU A 186 -8.88 14.30 0.30
N ASN A 187 -7.78 14.30 1.07
CA ASN A 187 -6.51 14.90 0.68
C ASN A 187 -5.53 13.88 0.07
N LYS A 188 -5.91 12.60 0.02
CA LYS A 188 -5.08 11.52 -0.52
C LYS A 188 -5.53 11.20 -1.95
N PRO A 189 -4.60 10.80 -2.84
CA PRO A 189 -4.97 10.35 -4.17
C PRO A 189 -5.80 9.07 -4.08
N LYS A 190 -6.65 8.84 -5.07
CA LYS A 190 -7.37 7.56 -5.17
C LYS A 190 -6.44 6.47 -5.68
N LYS A 191 -6.78 5.21 -5.39
CA LYS A 191 -5.97 4.05 -5.79
C LYS A 191 -5.72 3.96 -7.30
N ASP A 192 -6.69 4.36 -8.11
CA ASP A 192 -6.63 4.37 -9.57
C ASP A 192 -5.83 5.54 -10.15
N GLU A 193 -5.49 6.55 -9.33
CA GLU A 193 -4.62 7.67 -9.69
C GLU A 193 -3.15 7.37 -9.43
N LEU A 194 -2.86 6.32 -8.64
CA LEU A 194 -1.51 5.90 -8.32
C LEU A 194 -0.93 4.95 -9.35
N LYS A 195 0.39 4.98 -9.46
CA LYS A 195 1.16 4.09 -10.32
C LYS A 195 0.93 2.65 -9.88
N ARG A 196 0.50 1.77 -10.80
CA ARG A 196 0.38 0.34 -10.49
C ARG A 196 1.75 -0.23 -10.23
N ASP A 197 2.07 -0.39 -8.95
CA ASP A 197 3.31 -1.01 -8.54
C ASP A 197 3.17 -2.52 -8.65
N ARG A 198 3.69 -3.06 -9.76
CA ARG A 198 3.96 -4.48 -9.84
C ARG A 198 5.25 -4.72 -9.06
N ASN A 199 5.13 -4.76 -7.73
CA ASN A 199 6.13 -5.30 -6.80
C ASN A 199 6.34 -6.80 -7.06
N LYS A 200 6.66 -7.17 -8.30
CA LYS A 200 7.10 -8.48 -8.70
C LYS A 200 8.57 -8.51 -8.34
N LYS A 201 8.95 -9.40 -7.42
CA LYS A 201 10.36 -9.74 -7.21
C LYS A 201 10.90 -10.17 -8.56
N ILE A 202 11.77 -9.36 -9.14
CA ILE A 202 12.45 -9.69 -10.39
C ILE A 202 13.35 -10.87 -10.07
N ASN A 203 13.14 -11.99 -10.76
CA ASN A 203 14.08 -13.10 -10.70
C ASN A 203 15.25 -12.74 -11.65
N PRO A 204 16.49 -12.57 -11.15
CA PRO A 204 17.63 -12.20 -11.98
C PRO A 204 17.88 -13.16 -13.16
N THR A 205 17.43 -14.41 -13.04
CA THR A 205 17.61 -15.44 -14.09
C THR A 205 16.42 -15.55 -15.05
N ALA A 206 15.36 -14.76 -14.85
CA ALA A 206 14.14 -14.80 -15.67
C ALA A 206 13.61 -13.39 -15.92
N VAL A 207 14.53 -12.48 -16.28
CA VAL A 207 14.21 -11.10 -16.67
C VAL A 207 13.66 -11.10 -18.10
N SER A 208 12.52 -10.43 -18.28
CA SER A 208 11.85 -10.27 -19.58
C SER A 208 11.81 -8.82 -20.03
N LEU A 209 11.39 -8.55 -21.27
CA LEU A 209 11.16 -7.19 -21.74
C LEU A 209 10.20 -6.40 -20.85
N SER A 210 9.20 -7.05 -20.23
CA SER A 210 8.26 -6.35 -19.36
C SER A 210 8.89 -5.82 -18.07
N ASP A 211 10.05 -6.36 -17.67
CA ASP A 211 10.76 -5.99 -16.46
C ASP A 211 11.68 -4.78 -16.68
N LEU A 212 11.95 -4.39 -17.93
CA LEU A 212 12.76 -3.22 -18.28
C LEU A 212 12.26 -1.96 -17.56
N LYS A 213 13.19 -1.28 -16.90
CA LYS A 213 13.05 0.02 -16.25
C LYS A 213 14.37 0.76 -16.41
N ASP A 214 14.44 2.00 -15.91
CA ASP A 214 15.67 2.78 -15.88
C ASP A 214 16.85 1.95 -15.37
N GLU A 215 18.03 2.16 -15.96
CA GLU A 215 19.30 1.49 -15.61
C GLU A 215 19.40 0.01 -16.05
N PHE A 216 18.39 -0.52 -16.73
CA PHE A 216 18.54 -1.80 -17.43
C PHE A 216 19.37 -1.65 -18.71
N VAL A 217 20.12 -2.70 -19.02
CA VAL A 217 20.82 -2.88 -20.28
C VAL A 217 20.27 -4.10 -21.00
N PHE A 218 20.19 -4.03 -22.31
CA PHE A 218 19.83 -5.15 -23.18
C PHE A 218 20.53 -5.00 -24.53
N ASN A 219 20.65 -6.09 -25.27
CA ASN A 219 21.12 -6.04 -26.65
C ASN A 219 19.95 -5.99 -27.62
N TYR A 220 20.13 -5.21 -28.69
CA TYR A 220 19.23 -5.16 -29.83
C TYR A 220 20.04 -4.73 -31.05
N ASP A 221 19.87 -5.44 -32.16
CA ASP A 221 20.56 -5.15 -33.43
C ASP A 221 22.10 -5.10 -33.26
N LEU A 222 22.65 -6.13 -32.59
CA LEU A 222 24.08 -6.31 -32.30
C LEU A 222 24.72 -5.18 -31.46
N SER A 223 23.93 -4.28 -30.89
CA SER A 223 24.38 -3.18 -30.05
C SER A 223 23.81 -3.29 -28.64
N SER A 224 24.56 -2.79 -27.64
CA SER A 224 24.10 -2.69 -26.27
C SER A 224 23.36 -1.36 -26.05
N TRP A 225 22.20 -1.43 -25.40
CA TRP A 225 21.32 -0.30 -25.14
C TRP A 225 21.03 -0.17 -23.65
N VAL A 226 21.14 1.04 -23.14
CA VAL A 226 20.79 1.39 -21.75
C VAL A 226 19.45 2.10 -21.72
N VAL A 227 18.55 1.68 -20.83
CA VAL A 227 17.29 2.38 -20.55
C VAL A 227 17.59 3.64 -19.74
N ASN A 228 17.50 4.79 -20.40
CA ASN A 228 17.76 6.10 -19.79
C ASN A 228 16.53 6.63 -19.04
N SER A 229 15.33 6.44 -19.61
CA SER A 229 14.09 6.83 -18.94
C SER A 229 12.89 5.98 -19.35
N THR A 230 11.96 5.82 -18.41
CA THR A 230 10.72 5.06 -18.58
C THR A 230 9.50 5.94 -18.34
N ILE A 231 8.54 5.88 -19.26
CA ILE A 231 7.18 6.36 -19.07
C ILE A 231 6.26 5.15 -18.98
N GLN A 232 5.49 5.04 -17.91
CA GLN A 232 4.50 3.97 -17.71
C GLN A 232 3.10 4.48 -18.03
N TYR A 233 2.32 3.68 -18.74
CA TYR A 233 0.91 3.93 -19.03
C TYR A 233 0.06 2.85 -18.37
N ASP A 234 -0.75 3.22 -17.39
CA ASP A 234 -1.70 2.32 -16.74
C ASP A 234 -3.11 2.57 -17.26
N TRP A 235 -3.57 1.66 -18.13
CA TRP A 235 -4.85 1.78 -18.84
C TRP A 235 -6.02 1.28 -18.00
N VAL A 236 -7.21 1.88 -18.13
CA VAL A 236 -8.45 1.45 -17.45
C VAL A 236 -8.74 -0.06 -17.66
N SER A 237 -8.33 -0.62 -18.81
CA SER A 237 -8.40 -2.06 -19.10
C SER A 237 -7.57 -2.97 -18.17
N GLY A 238 -6.78 -2.43 -17.25
CA GLY A 238 -5.88 -3.18 -16.36
C GLY A 238 -4.50 -3.48 -16.96
N ASN A 239 -4.30 -3.21 -18.25
CA ASN A 239 -2.99 -3.34 -18.90
C ASN A 239 -2.05 -2.20 -18.52
N THR A 240 -0.74 -2.48 -18.58
CA THR A 240 0.33 -1.51 -18.31
C THR A 240 1.32 -1.57 -19.46
N ASP A 241 1.47 -0.46 -20.17
CA ASP A 241 2.45 -0.32 -21.25
C ASP A 241 3.61 0.56 -20.79
N LYS A 242 4.73 0.50 -21.51
CA LYS A 242 5.91 1.34 -21.23
C LYS A 242 6.44 1.98 -22.51
N LEU A 243 6.88 3.23 -22.43
CA LEU A 243 7.71 3.87 -23.44
C LEU A 243 9.08 4.13 -22.83
N LEU A 244 10.10 3.51 -23.41
CA LEU A 244 11.48 3.57 -22.95
C LEU A 244 12.28 4.46 -23.89
N ARG A 245 13.07 5.39 -23.35
CA ARG A 245 14.13 6.05 -24.09
C ARG A 245 15.41 5.27 -23.86
N VAL A 246 15.98 4.75 -24.93
CA VAL A 246 17.17 3.90 -24.86
C VAL A 246 18.33 4.55 -25.61
N VAL A 247 19.53 4.43 -25.04
CA VAL A 247 20.76 5.02 -25.58
C VAL A 247 21.80 3.93 -25.76
N SER A 248 22.44 3.87 -26.93
CA SER A 248 23.53 2.93 -27.18
C SER A 248 24.89 3.51 -26.78
N ASP A 249 25.88 2.64 -26.63
CA ASP A 249 27.30 2.99 -26.46
C ASP A 249 27.83 3.92 -27.57
N GLY A 250 27.40 3.70 -28.82
CA GLY A 250 27.71 4.55 -29.97
C GLY A 250 26.95 5.88 -30.03
N GLY A 251 26.20 6.26 -28.99
CA GLY A 251 25.43 7.51 -28.93
C GLY A 251 24.11 7.50 -29.69
N GLY A 252 23.68 6.34 -30.19
CA GLY A 252 22.37 6.17 -30.81
C GLY A 252 21.25 6.35 -29.80
N ASN A 253 20.13 6.93 -30.21
CA ASN A 253 18.93 7.11 -29.38
C ASN A 253 17.72 6.50 -30.09
N LYS A 254 16.94 5.69 -29.37
CA LYS A 254 15.69 5.12 -29.87
C LYS A 254 14.59 5.22 -28.82
N LEU A 255 13.35 5.19 -29.28
CA LEU A 255 12.20 4.93 -28.41
C LEU A 255 11.80 3.47 -28.56
N LEU A 256 11.56 2.79 -27.44
CA LEU A 256 11.07 1.42 -27.39
C LEU A 256 9.73 1.42 -26.65
N TYR A 257 8.64 1.22 -27.37
CA TYR A 257 7.30 1.09 -26.80
C TYR A 257 6.97 -0.40 -26.59
N LEU A 258 6.64 -0.76 -25.36
CA LEU A 258 6.27 -2.10 -24.95
C LEU A 258 4.76 -2.14 -24.68
N GLN A 259 4.02 -2.62 -25.66
CA GLN A 259 2.57 -2.80 -25.54
C GLN A 259 2.26 -4.13 -24.86
N LYS A 260 1.46 -4.12 -23.79
CA LYS A 260 1.04 -5.33 -23.08
C LYS A 260 -0.43 -5.63 -23.30
N GLN A 261 -0.72 -6.87 -23.69
CA GLN A 261 -2.08 -7.39 -23.79
C GLN A 261 -2.14 -8.82 -23.27
N MET A 262 -2.88 -9.05 -22.18
CA MET A 262 -3.13 -10.40 -21.62
C MET A 262 -1.85 -11.25 -21.46
N SER A 263 -0.80 -10.65 -20.91
CA SER A 263 0.55 -11.23 -20.71
C SER A 263 1.48 -11.26 -21.92
N ILE A 264 0.98 -11.03 -23.14
CA ILE A 264 1.81 -10.89 -24.34
C ILE A 264 2.39 -9.48 -24.38
N ILE A 265 3.68 -9.37 -24.70
CA ILE A 265 4.40 -8.10 -24.89
C ILE A 265 4.70 -7.97 -26.37
N THR A 266 4.33 -6.85 -26.96
CA THR A 266 4.69 -6.51 -28.34
C THR A 266 5.61 -5.29 -28.32
N PRO A 267 6.91 -5.45 -28.63
CA PRO A 267 7.84 -4.34 -28.72
C PRO A 267 7.71 -3.60 -30.06
N TRP A 268 7.77 -2.29 -30.00
CA TRP A 268 7.76 -1.37 -31.13
C TRP A 268 8.97 -0.43 -31.02
N ILE A 269 9.80 -0.37 -32.05
CA ILE A 269 10.83 0.66 -32.14
C ILE A 269 10.17 1.88 -32.76
N GLU A 270 10.12 2.97 -32.00
CA GLU A 270 9.37 4.16 -32.37
C GLU A 270 10.27 5.36 -32.66
N SER A 271 9.76 6.24 -33.53
CA SER A 271 10.25 7.59 -33.76
C SER A 271 9.12 8.59 -33.51
N ARG A 272 9.43 9.72 -32.88
CA ARG A 272 8.46 10.80 -32.69
C ARG A 272 8.38 11.61 -33.96
N VAL A 273 7.15 11.90 -34.42
CA VAL A 273 6.92 12.76 -35.58
C VAL A 273 6.55 14.15 -35.09
N GLU A 274 7.33 15.17 -35.49
CA GLU A 274 7.05 16.57 -35.13
C GLU A 274 6.10 17.23 -36.14
N ASN A 275 6.25 16.91 -37.42
CA ASN A 275 5.47 17.50 -38.51
C ASN A 275 4.62 16.43 -39.20
N PHE A 276 3.75 15.76 -38.44
CA PHE A 276 2.78 14.87 -39.07
C PHE A 276 1.72 15.75 -39.72
N ASN A 277 1.65 15.73 -41.06
CA ASN A 277 0.66 16.49 -41.84
C ASN A 277 -0.71 15.80 -41.68
N TYR A 278 -1.21 15.80 -40.45
CA TYR A 278 -2.48 15.22 -40.10
C TYR A 278 -3.55 16.15 -40.66
N PRO A 279 -4.59 15.65 -41.36
CA PRO A 279 -5.72 16.48 -41.76
C PRO A 279 -6.19 17.23 -40.51
N THR A 280 -6.17 18.56 -40.58
CA THR A 280 -6.41 19.47 -39.46
C THR A 280 -7.60 18.95 -38.66
N PHE A 281 -7.34 18.36 -37.49
CA PHE A 281 -8.38 18.17 -36.51
C PHE A 281 -8.89 19.56 -36.22
N ASP A 282 -10.11 19.86 -36.66
CA ASP A 282 -10.83 20.98 -36.09
C ASP A 282 -10.81 20.76 -34.57
N LYS A 283 -10.09 21.64 -33.86
CA LYS A 283 -9.88 21.55 -32.43
C LYS A 283 -11.21 21.52 -31.66
N SER A 284 -12.32 21.92 -32.29
CA SER A 284 -13.67 21.84 -31.73
C SER A 284 -14.30 20.44 -31.79
N ILE A 285 -13.67 19.46 -32.47
CA ILE A 285 -14.20 18.11 -32.70
C ILE A 285 -13.19 17.04 -32.24
N VAL A 286 -12.86 17.03 -30.95
CA VAL A 286 -12.20 15.88 -30.28
C VAL A 286 -13.02 14.58 -30.43
N SER A 287 -14.29 14.68 -30.86
CA SER A 287 -15.25 13.58 -30.94
C SER A 287 -15.12 12.65 -32.15
N ARG A 288 -14.21 12.89 -33.11
CA ARG A 288 -14.04 11.98 -34.27
C ARG A 288 -12.59 11.62 -34.54
N ILE A 289 -11.99 10.84 -33.62
CA ILE A 289 -10.79 10.05 -33.95
C ILE A 289 -11.12 9.22 -35.20
N PRO A 290 -10.43 9.41 -36.34
CA PRO A 290 -10.77 8.73 -37.58
C PRO A 290 -10.50 7.23 -37.46
N ASP A 291 -11.23 6.42 -38.21
CA ASP A 291 -11.01 4.96 -38.24
C ASP A 291 -9.80 4.58 -39.10
N THR A 292 -9.38 5.48 -40.00
CA THR A 292 -8.28 5.30 -40.94
C THR A 292 -7.38 6.53 -41.01
N LEU A 293 -6.08 6.30 -41.19
CA LEU A 293 -5.07 7.32 -41.45
C LEU A 293 -4.24 6.94 -42.65
N GLU A 294 -3.77 7.92 -43.39
CA GLU A 294 -2.83 7.75 -44.49
C GLU A 294 -1.56 8.51 -44.17
N TYR A 295 -0.42 7.84 -44.28
CA TYR A 295 0.89 8.44 -44.04
C TYR A 295 1.94 7.67 -44.84
N ASP A 296 2.77 8.40 -45.60
CA ASP A 296 3.83 7.82 -46.45
C ASP A 296 3.30 6.71 -47.38
N ASP A 297 2.20 7.01 -48.08
CA ASP A 297 1.47 6.11 -48.99
C ASP A 297 0.93 4.80 -48.34
N GLU A 298 0.94 4.71 -47.01
CA GLU A 298 0.39 3.58 -46.25
C GLU A 298 -0.89 3.94 -45.50
N VAL A 299 -1.86 3.02 -45.53
CA VAL A 299 -3.12 3.16 -44.80
C VAL A 299 -3.07 2.41 -43.47
N TYR A 300 -3.27 3.15 -42.39
CA TYR A 300 -3.34 2.67 -41.02
C TYR A 300 -4.79 2.65 -40.55
N ARG A 301 -5.23 1.52 -39.98
CA ARG A 301 -6.57 1.37 -39.39
C ARG A 301 -6.51 1.40 -37.88
N LEU A 302 -7.48 2.07 -37.27
CA LEU A 302 -7.59 2.14 -35.81
C LEU A 302 -7.76 0.73 -35.25
N ALA A 303 -6.78 0.29 -34.47
CA ALA A 303 -6.76 -1.03 -33.84
C ALA A 303 -7.23 -0.98 -32.38
N LYS A 304 -6.90 0.10 -31.66
CA LYS A 304 -7.20 0.22 -30.23
C LYS A 304 -7.32 1.68 -29.80
N LYS A 305 -8.33 1.97 -28.96
CA LYS A 305 -8.39 3.17 -28.12
C LYS A 305 -8.17 2.77 -26.68
N ALA A 306 -7.44 3.58 -25.92
CA ALA A 306 -7.21 3.37 -24.51
C ALA A 306 -7.20 4.69 -23.75
N GLU A 307 -7.72 4.68 -22.54
CA GLU A 307 -7.63 5.78 -21.59
C GLU A 307 -7.00 5.25 -20.30
N GLY A 308 -6.31 6.12 -19.59
CA GLY A 308 -5.62 5.74 -18.37
C GLY A 308 -4.80 6.86 -17.76
N LYS A 309 -3.76 6.44 -17.04
CA LYS A 309 -2.83 7.33 -16.34
C LYS A 309 -1.41 7.16 -16.86
N LEU A 310 -0.73 8.26 -17.10
CA LEU A 310 0.69 8.30 -17.45
C LEU A 310 1.52 8.63 -16.21
N PHE A 311 2.63 7.91 -16.04
CA PHE A 311 3.57 8.12 -14.95
C PHE A 311 4.99 8.27 -15.52
N ARG A 312 5.63 9.40 -15.22
CA ARG A 312 7.05 9.62 -15.46
C ARG A 312 7.88 9.08 -14.29
N LYS A 313 9.20 9.17 -14.39
CA LYS A 313 10.12 8.87 -13.29
C LYS A 313 9.72 9.69 -12.05
N ASP A 314 9.68 9.03 -10.89
CA ASP A 314 9.35 9.60 -9.58
C ASP A 314 7.95 10.22 -9.40
N GLN A 315 7.10 10.17 -10.43
CA GLN A 315 5.72 10.65 -10.37
C GLN A 315 4.83 9.65 -9.63
N LYS A 316 4.26 10.07 -8.49
CA LYS A 316 3.33 9.24 -7.69
C LYS A 316 1.91 9.24 -8.25
N VAL A 317 1.42 10.41 -8.67
CA VAL A 317 0.06 10.62 -9.19
C VAL A 317 0.12 10.83 -10.70
N GLY A 318 -0.62 10.02 -11.45
CA GLY A 318 -0.53 9.99 -12.90
C GLY A 318 -1.36 11.06 -13.59
N ASP A 319 -0.87 11.53 -14.73
CA ASP A 319 -1.59 12.44 -15.61
C ASP A 319 -2.64 11.67 -16.42
N ASN A 320 -3.80 12.28 -16.67
CA ASN A 320 -4.77 11.69 -17.59
C ASN A 320 -4.15 11.57 -18.99
N VAL A 321 -4.36 10.42 -19.62
CA VAL A 321 -3.86 10.15 -20.96
C VAL A 321 -4.86 9.33 -21.74
N SER A 322 -5.05 9.68 -23.01
CA SER A 322 -5.72 8.84 -23.98
C SER A 322 -4.76 8.48 -25.12
N GLN A 323 -5.00 7.32 -25.71
CA GLN A 323 -4.17 6.78 -26.79
C GLN A 323 -5.06 6.18 -27.87
N SER A 324 -4.69 6.45 -29.12
CA SER A 324 -5.22 5.80 -30.32
C SER A 324 -4.06 5.13 -31.01
N PHE A 325 -4.23 3.84 -31.26
CA PHE A 325 -3.20 2.99 -31.83
C PHE A 325 -3.72 2.43 -33.14
N TYR A 326 -3.04 2.76 -34.22
CA TYR A 326 -3.38 2.35 -35.57
C TYR A 326 -2.33 1.40 -36.10
N LEU A 327 -2.76 0.46 -36.95
CA LEU A 327 -1.90 -0.55 -37.57
C LEU A 327 -2.11 -0.55 -39.08
N ASN A 328 -1.03 -0.75 -39.82
CA ASN A 328 -1.13 -1.01 -41.26
C ASN A 328 -1.74 -2.40 -41.53
N ALA A 329 -1.95 -2.73 -42.81
CA ALA A 329 -2.55 -4.00 -43.23
C ALA A 329 -1.77 -5.23 -42.74
N GLU A 330 -0.42 -5.20 -42.79
CA GLU A 330 0.41 -6.32 -42.32
C GLU A 330 0.59 -6.36 -40.78
N LYS A 331 0.13 -5.34 -40.05
CA LYS A 331 0.29 -5.20 -38.59
C LYS A 331 1.76 -5.23 -38.13
N ASN A 332 2.67 -4.79 -38.99
CA ASN A 332 4.10 -4.66 -38.71
C ASN A 332 4.53 -3.20 -38.52
N LYS A 333 3.69 -2.23 -38.90
CA LYS A 333 3.88 -0.81 -38.64
C LYS A 333 2.71 -0.24 -37.84
N SER A 334 2.96 0.80 -37.05
CA SER A 334 1.96 1.47 -36.25
C SER A 334 2.07 2.98 -36.29
N VAL A 335 0.92 3.66 -36.23
CA VAL A 335 0.83 5.07 -35.83
C VAL A 335 0.21 5.11 -34.45
N ARG A 336 0.89 5.71 -33.49
CA ARG A 336 0.41 5.88 -32.11
C ARG A 336 0.28 7.34 -31.78
N ILE A 337 -0.93 7.74 -31.41
CA ILE A 337 -1.23 9.11 -30.99
C ILE A 337 -1.56 9.09 -29.51
N VAL A 338 -0.87 9.92 -28.74
CA VAL A 338 -1.02 10.03 -27.29
C VAL A 338 -1.44 11.44 -26.96
N TRP A 339 -2.60 11.61 -26.32
CA TRP A 339 -3.11 12.91 -25.87
C TRP A 339 -2.97 13.02 -24.35
N LEU A 340 -2.37 14.12 -23.90
CA LEU A 340 -2.33 14.55 -22.49
C LEU A 340 -3.39 15.62 -22.21
N SER A 341 -3.71 16.42 -23.23
CA SER A 341 -4.83 17.35 -23.27
C SER A 341 -5.22 17.59 -24.72
N ASP A 342 -6.29 18.37 -24.95
CA ASP A 342 -6.75 18.71 -26.30
C ASP A 342 -5.68 19.46 -27.12
N GLU A 343 -4.77 20.17 -26.46
CA GLU A 343 -3.69 20.92 -27.11
C GLU A 343 -2.32 20.25 -27.03
N ASN A 344 -2.19 19.19 -26.22
CA ASN A 344 -0.92 18.52 -25.98
C ASN A 344 -1.01 17.04 -26.37
N TYR A 345 -0.54 16.74 -27.58
CA TYR A 345 -0.46 15.38 -28.08
C TYR A 345 0.91 15.08 -28.68
N SER A 346 1.21 13.80 -28.87
CA SER A 346 2.42 13.33 -29.55
C SER A 346 2.08 12.16 -30.45
N ILE A 347 2.69 12.17 -31.63
CA ILE A 347 2.53 11.13 -32.65
C ILE A 347 3.84 10.35 -32.75
N TYR A 348 3.72 9.04 -32.79
CA TYR A 348 4.82 8.11 -32.93
C TYR A 348 4.56 7.18 -34.10
N LEU A 349 5.60 6.94 -34.91
CA LEU A 349 5.63 5.87 -35.89
C LEU A 349 6.42 4.71 -35.30
N GLY A 350 5.91 3.49 -35.42
CA GLY A 350 6.50 2.32 -34.80
C GLY A 350 6.67 1.17 -35.76
N ASP A 351 7.83 0.53 -35.73
CA ASP A 351 8.08 -0.75 -36.39
C ASP A 351 7.99 -1.87 -35.36
N LYS A 352 7.12 -2.85 -35.61
CA LYS A 352 6.97 -4.03 -34.77
C LYS A 352 8.26 -4.85 -34.79
N LYS A 353 8.69 -5.29 -33.61
CA LYS A 353 9.80 -6.25 -33.46
C LYS A 353 9.31 -7.50 -32.72
N GLU A 354 10.07 -8.57 -32.88
CA GLU A 354 9.83 -9.80 -32.13
C GLU A 354 10.65 -9.75 -30.83
N GLU A 355 10.11 -10.33 -29.75
CA GLU A 355 10.78 -10.35 -28.45
C GLU A 355 12.16 -11.01 -28.50
N ARG A 356 12.35 -12.02 -29.36
CA ARG A 356 13.65 -12.70 -29.54
C ARG A 356 14.77 -11.83 -30.11
N HIS A 357 14.46 -10.63 -30.62
CA HIS A 357 15.50 -9.68 -31.06
C HIS A 357 16.12 -8.91 -29.89
N PHE A 358 15.61 -9.12 -28.67
CA PHE A 358 16.10 -8.49 -27.45
C PHE A 358 16.67 -9.57 -26.53
N ASP A 359 17.97 -9.48 -26.23
CA ASP A 359 18.66 -10.44 -25.39
C ASP A 359 19.56 -9.77 -24.35
N ASN A 360 20.18 -10.58 -23.49
CA ASN A 360 21.12 -10.13 -22.45
C ASN A 360 20.56 -8.98 -21.59
N ILE A 361 19.30 -9.13 -21.16
CA ILE A 361 18.65 -8.14 -20.31
C ILE A 361 19.22 -8.23 -18.88
N LEU A 362 19.91 -7.18 -18.44
CA LEU A 362 20.60 -7.09 -17.16
C LEU A 362 20.26 -5.77 -16.45
N HIS A 363 20.27 -5.79 -15.12
CA HIS A 363 20.23 -4.57 -14.30
C HIS A 363 21.67 -4.16 -13.99
N VAL A 364 22.01 -2.89 -14.24
CA VAL A 364 23.35 -2.35 -13.94
C VAL A 364 23.47 -1.91 -12.49
#